data_AF-A0A1H0S0Q4-F1
#
_entry.id   AF-A0A1H0S0Q4-F1
#
_cell.length_a   1.000
_cell.length_b   1.000
_cell.length_c   1.000
_cell.angle_alpha   90.00
_cell.angle_beta   90.00
_cell.angle_gamma   90.00
#
_symmetry.space_group_name_H-M   'P 1'
#
loop_
_entity.id
_entity.type
_entity.pdbx_description
1 polymer ?
#
loop_
_entity_poly.entity_id
_entity_poly.type
_entity_poly.pdbx_seq_one_letter_code
_entity_poly.pdbx_strand_id
1 'polypeptide(L)'
;MVHVPVVRADRIRNRGAIVAAARELLGDPGSELTMDGIAVRAGVAVGTLYRHFPTKTDLVQAVLAETVTELADLAEAARDRVRDGADPWQQLVDFFVTIAQGPSASRTVAEAARALGVADDDTGPVDPAADRAVRALAETLAASRDAGLVRPDVDLADLFLVMVQAPDRHRPAERDRYMQLVAQGLRLGR
;
A
#
# COMPACT_ATOMS: atom_id res chain seq x y z
N MET A 1 -22.59 -17.37 35.78
CA MET A 1 -21.46 -17.59 34.86
C MET A 1 -21.59 -16.59 33.72
N VAL A 2 -20.87 -15.48 33.79
CA VAL A 2 -21.00 -14.35 32.85
C VAL A 2 -20.00 -14.57 31.71
N HIS A 3 -20.49 -14.92 30.52
CA HIS A 3 -19.67 -15.06 29.33
C HIS A 3 -19.61 -13.73 28.58
N VAL A 4 -18.64 -12.88 28.94
CA VAL A 4 -18.31 -11.66 28.19
C VAL A 4 -16.91 -11.78 27.57
N PRO A 5 -16.79 -12.43 26.39
CA PRO A 5 -15.73 -12.11 25.44
C PRO A 5 -16.22 -11.80 24.01
N VAL A 6 -17.53 -11.84 23.73
CA VAL A 6 -18.07 -11.75 22.35
C VAL A 6 -18.08 -10.32 21.78
N VAL A 7 -18.42 -9.31 22.59
CA VAL A 7 -18.63 -7.92 22.12
C VAL A 7 -17.35 -7.27 21.58
N ARG A 8 -16.18 -7.55 22.18
CA ARG A 8 -14.90 -6.99 21.70
C ARG A 8 -14.46 -7.64 20.38
N ALA A 9 -14.62 -8.96 20.27
CA ALA A 9 -14.27 -9.70 19.06
C ALA A 9 -15.17 -9.28 17.88
N ASP A 10 -16.48 -9.12 18.12
CA ASP A 10 -17.42 -8.63 17.10
C ASP A 10 -17.11 -7.19 16.69
N ARG A 11 -16.79 -6.32 17.64
CA ARG A 11 -16.41 -4.94 17.35
C ARG A 11 -15.13 -4.87 16.50
N ILE A 12 -14.13 -5.70 16.77
CA ILE A 12 -12.89 -5.76 15.97
C ILE A 12 -13.18 -6.30 14.57
N ARG A 13 -13.95 -7.41 14.46
CA ARG A 13 -14.34 -7.99 13.18
C ARG A 13 -15.14 -7.01 12.31
N ASN A 14 -16.10 -6.31 12.91
CA ASN A 14 -16.92 -5.32 12.21
C ASN A 14 -16.08 -4.14 11.72
N ARG A 15 -15.15 -3.64 12.55
CA ARG A 15 -14.23 -2.57 12.12
C ARG A 15 -13.38 -3.02 10.93
N GLY A 16 -12.80 -4.22 10.98
CA GLY A 16 -12.02 -4.77 9.88
C GLY A 16 -12.84 -4.98 8.60
N ALA A 17 -14.07 -5.50 8.71
CA ALA A 17 -14.97 -5.66 7.56
C ALA A 17 -15.33 -4.32 6.91
N ILE A 18 -15.57 -3.28 7.70
CA ILE A 18 -15.85 -1.93 7.19
C ILE A 18 -14.64 -1.37 6.43
N VAL A 19 -13.43 -1.48 6.98
CA VAL A 19 -12.21 -0.97 6.33
C VAL A 19 -11.90 -1.74 5.04
N ALA A 20 -12.05 -3.06 5.05
CA ALA A 20 -11.89 -3.89 3.85
C ALA A 20 -12.87 -3.49 2.74
N ALA A 21 -14.16 -3.33 3.07
CA ALA A 21 -15.18 -2.89 2.13
C ALA A 21 -14.90 -1.49 1.56
N ALA A 22 -14.45 -0.56 2.40
CA ALA A 22 -14.08 0.79 1.97
C ALA A 22 -12.88 0.77 1.01
N ARG A 23 -11.87 -0.06 1.29
CA ARG A 23 -10.69 -0.24 0.43
C ARG A 23 -11.07 -0.75 -0.97
N GLU A 24 -11.95 -1.74 -1.03
CA GLU A 24 -12.41 -2.29 -2.31
C GLU A 24 -13.17 -1.26 -3.15
N LEU A 25 -14.05 -0.48 -2.51
CA LEU A 25 -14.82 0.57 -3.21
C LEU A 25 -13.93 1.73 -3.67
N LEU A 26 -12.87 2.07 -2.92
CA LEU A 26 -11.86 3.06 -3.35
C LEU A 26 -11.05 2.59 -4.56
N GLY A 27 -10.86 1.28 -4.71
CA GLY A 27 -10.10 0.68 -5.81
C GLY A 27 -10.89 0.50 -7.11
N ASP A 28 -12.21 0.69 -7.09
CA ASP A 28 -13.07 0.56 -8.26
C ASP A 28 -13.26 1.93 -8.95
N PRO A 29 -12.71 2.13 -10.17
CA PRO A 29 -12.79 3.41 -10.89
C PRO A 29 -14.21 3.90 -11.18
N GLY A 30 -15.22 3.01 -11.15
CA GLY A 30 -16.62 3.32 -11.41
C GLY A 30 -17.50 3.44 -10.16
N SER A 31 -16.94 3.23 -8.96
CA SER A 31 -17.72 3.20 -7.73
C SER A 31 -17.77 4.55 -7.02
N GLU A 32 -18.97 4.95 -6.59
CA GLU A 32 -19.13 6.07 -5.67
C GLU A 32 -18.95 5.58 -4.23
N LEU A 33 -17.95 6.12 -3.53
CA LEU A 33 -17.73 5.81 -2.13
C LEU A 33 -18.82 6.48 -1.26
N THR A 34 -19.90 5.73 -1.01
CA THR A 34 -21.00 6.13 -0.12
C THR A 34 -20.97 5.31 1.16
N MET A 35 -21.37 5.92 2.29
CA MET A 35 -21.42 5.22 3.59
C MET A 35 -22.39 4.04 3.55
N ASP A 36 -23.51 4.16 2.83
CA ASP A 36 -24.48 3.09 2.65
C ASP A 36 -23.92 1.94 1.81
N GLY A 37 -23.22 2.24 0.71
CA GLY A 37 -22.55 1.24 -0.11
C GLY A 37 -21.49 0.44 0.68
N ILE A 38 -20.72 1.13 1.52
CA ILE A 38 -19.74 0.50 2.42
C ILE A 38 -20.44 -0.41 3.43
N ALA A 39 -21.52 0.06 4.07
CA ALA A 39 -22.26 -0.73 5.06
C ALA A 39 -22.83 -2.03 4.46
N VAL A 40 -23.45 -1.93 3.28
CA VAL A 40 -23.97 -3.08 2.53
C VAL A 40 -22.84 -4.06 2.20
N ARG A 41 -21.72 -3.56 1.67
CA ARG A 41 -20.59 -4.41 1.29
C ARG A 41 -19.89 -5.06 2.48
N ALA A 42 -19.78 -4.35 3.61
CA ALA A 42 -19.23 -4.87 4.85
C ALA A 42 -20.19 -5.82 5.59
N GLY A 43 -21.46 -5.93 5.16
CA GLY A 43 -22.47 -6.75 5.82
C GLY A 43 -22.86 -6.22 7.20
N VAL A 44 -22.77 -4.90 7.43
CA VAL A 44 -23.09 -4.26 8.72
C VAL A 44 -24.23 -3.26 8.57
N ALA A 45 -24.95 -3.00 9.66
CA ALA A 45 -25.92 -1.90 9.70
C ALA A 45 -25.20 -0.54 9.58
N VAL A 46 -25.78 0.42 8.86
CA VAL A 46 -25.20 1.76 8.69
C VAL A 46 -24.96 2.47 10.04
N GLY A 47 -25.85 2.26 11.02
CA GLY A 47 -25.66 2.78 12.38
C GLY A 47 -24.46 2.17 13.11
N THR A 48 -24.07 0.94 12.79
CA THR A 48 -22.84 0.31 13.29
C THR A 48 -21.62 0.96 12.64
N LEU A 49 -21.67 1.21 11.33
CA LEU A 49 -20.61 1.90 10.61
C LEU A 49 -20.34 3.29 11.22
N TYR A 50 -21.38 4.13 11.39
CA TYR A 50 -21.22 5.46 12.00
C TYR A 50 -20.73 5.42 13.45
N ARG A 51 -20.99 4.35 14.21
CA ARG A 51 -20.42 4.18 15.56
C ARG A 51 -18.92 3.90 15.53
N HIS A 52 -18.41 3.28 14.47
CA HIS A 52 -16.99 3.02 14.29
C HIS A 52 -16.25 4.19 13.63
N PHE A 53 -16.89 4.79 12.63
CA PHE A 53 -16.34 5.86 11.81
C PHE A 53 -17.41 6.96 11.69
N PRO A 54 -17.41 7.94 12.61
CA PRO A 54 -18.41 9.01 12.64
C PRO A 54 -18.46 9.81 11.34
N THR A 55 -17.32 9.96 10.66
CA THR A 55 -17.22 10.65 9.37
C THR A 55 -16.60 9.76 8.30
N LYS A 56 -16.89 10.08 7.04
CA LYS A 56 -16.22 9.47 5.87
C LYS A 56 -14.70 9.69 5.94
N THR A 57 -14.26 10.83 6.45
CA THR A 57 -12.83 11.15 6.65
C THR A 57 -12.18 10.20 7.64
N ASP A 58 -12.82 9.90 8.78
CA ASP A 58 -12.27 8.96 9.78
C ASP A 58 -12.08 7.55 9.18
N LEU A 59 -13.01 7.12 8.33
CA LEU A 59 -12.92 5.86 7.62
C LEU A 59 -11.78 5.86 6.61
N VAL A 60 -11.64 6.91 5.80
CA VAL A 60 -10.54 7.03 4.83
C VAL A 60 -9.19 7.04 5.53
N GLN A 61 -9.04 7.77 6.64
CA GLN A 61 -7.81 7.78 7.44
C GLN A 61 -7.48 6.40 8.00
N ALA A 62 -8.49 5.64 8.46
CA ALA A 62 -8.29 4.27 8.90
C ALA A 62 -7.87 3.32 7.78
N VAL A 63 -8.44 3.47 6.58
CA VAL A 63 -8.01 2.70 5.38
C VAL A 63 -6.57 3.02 5.05
N LEU A 64 -6.20 4.31 5.02
CA LEU A 64 -4.84 4.75 4.71
C LEU A 64 -3.83 4.21 5.73
N ALA A 65 -4.09 4.34 7.04
CA ALA A 65 -3.19 3.83 8.08
C ALA A 65 -2.96 2.32 7.99
N GLU A 66 -4.01 1.54 7.69
CA GLU A 66 -3.87 0.09 7.47
C GLU A 66 -3.10 -0.22 6.20
N THR A 67 -3.34 0.52 5.10
CA THR A 67 -2.58 0.36 3.87
C THR A 67 -1.10 0.70 4.07
N VAL A 68 -0.76 1.77 4.77
CA VAL A 68 0.64 2.12 5.08
C VAL A 68 1.30 1.04 5.94
N THR A 69 0.56 0.48 6.92
CA THR A 69 1.06 -0.63 7.73
C THR A 69 1.35 -1.88 6.89
N GLU A 70 0.44 -2.26 5.99
CA GLU A 70 0.63 -3.39 5.08
C GLU A 70 1.81 -3.18 4.14
N LEU A 71 1.98 -1.97 3.62
CA LEU A 71 3.14 -1.61 2.78
C LEU A 71 4.44 -1.73 3.56
N ALA A 72 4.46 -1.28 4.82
CA ALA A 72 5.62 -1.42 5.69
C ALA A 72 5.98 -2.88 5.94
N ASP A 73 4.98 -3.71 6.24
CA ASP A 73 5.19 -5.13 6.50
C ASP A 73 5.66 -5.88 5.24
N LEU A 74 5.16 -5.51 4.06
CA LEU A 74 5.65 -6.02 2.77
C LEU A 74 7.10 -5.61 2.50
N ALA A 75 7.46 -4.35 2.76
CA ALA A 75 8.81 -3.86 2.58
C ALA A 75 9.80 -4.53 3.55
N GLU A 76 9.42 -4.69 4.82
CA GLU A 76 10.23 -5.38 5.83
C GLU A 76 10.41 -6.86 5.48
N ALA A 77 9.37 -7.54 5.01
CA ALA A 77 9.47 -8.92 4.55
C ALA A 77 10.39 -9.06 3.33
N ALA A 78 10.36 -8.11 2.39
CA ALA A 78 11.27 -8.08 1.25
C ALA A 78 12.72 -7.94 1.70
N ARG A 79 13.00 -6.98 2.59
CA ARG A 79 14.32 -6.79 3.21
C ARG A 79 14.81 -8.02 3.97
N ASP A 80 13.94 -8.66 4.74
CA ASP A 80 14.32 -9.84 5.52
C ASP A 80 14.68 -11.01 4.60
N ARG A 81 13.95 -11.21 3.48
CA ARG A 81 14.36 -12.19 2.45
C ARG A 81 15.73 -11.87 1.83
N VAL A 82 16.06 -10.60 1.64
CA VAL A 82 17.40 -10.21 1.18
C VAL A 82 18.47 -10.59 2.21
N ARG A 83 18.21 -10.38 3.50
CA ARG A 83 19.11 -10.80 4.58
C ARG A 83 19.30 -12.32 4.58
N ASP A 84 18.29 -13.07 4.16
CA ASP A 84 18.33 -14.52 3.99
C ASP A 84 18.95 -14.97 2.63
N GLY A 85 19.46 -14.04 1.83
CA GLY A 85 20.21 -14.31 0.59
C GLY A 85 19.41 -14.23 -0.71
N ALA A 86 18.17 -13.72 -0.69
CA ALA A 86 17.42 -13.45 -1.92
C ALA A 86 18.04 -12.31 -2.76
N ASP A 87 17.78 -12.31 -4.07
CA ASP A 87 18.19 -11.22 -4.98
C ASP A 87 17.52 -9.90 -4.55
N PRO A 88 18.29 -8.88 -4.13
CA PRO A 88 17.71 -7.66 -3.58
C PRO A 88 16.99 -6.80 -4.61
N TRP A 89 17.44 -6.83 -5.87
CA TRP A 89 16.76 -6.12 -6.93
C TRP A 89 15.41 -6.77 -7.25
N GLN A 90 15.38 -8.11 -7.29
CA GLN A 90 14.14 -8.83 -7.51
C GLN A 90 13.14 -8.57 -6.36
N GLN A 91 13.59 -8.53 -5.11
CA GLN A 91 12.72 -8.20 -3.97
C GLN A 91 12.14 -6.78 -4.05
N LEU A 92 12.91 -5.79 -4.50
CA LEU A 92 12.38 -4.45 -4.77
C LEU A 92 11.33 -4.45 -5.89
N VAL A 93 11.62 -5.13 -7.00
CA VAL A 93 10.71 -5.21 -8.14
C VAL A 93 9.40 -5.89 -7.73
N ASP A 94 9.48 -7.01 -7.02
CA ASP A 94 8.32 -7.76 -6.54
C ASP A 94 7.45 -6.91 -5.60
N PHE A 95 8.07 -6.10 -4.73
CA PHE A 95 7.35 -5.14 -3.89
C PHE A 95 6.56 -4.13 -4.74
N PHE A 96 7.19 -3.47 -5.71
CA PHE A 96 6.52 -2.48 -6.56
C PHE A 96 5.45 -3.10 -7.48
N VAL A 97 5.68 -4.31 -8.00
CA VAL A 97 4.67 -5.05 -8.78
C VAL A 97 3.48 -5.41 -7.91
N THR A 98 3.70 -5.88 -6.69
CA THR A 98 2.61 -6.23 -5.75
C THR A 98 1.73 -5.01 -5.47
N ILE A 99 2.33 -3.84 -5.25
CA ILE A 99 1.59 -2.59 -5.02
C ILE A 99 0.83 -2.16 -6.27
N ALA A 100 1.45 -2.29 -7.45
CA ALA A 100 0.81 -1.98 -8.71
C ALA A 100 -0.37 -2.90 -9.02
N GLN A 101 -0.37 -4.16 -8.57
CA GLN A 101 -1.49 -5.08 -8.78
C GLN A 101 -2.63 -4.92 -7.77
N GLY A 102 -2.39 -4.28 -6.63
CA GLY A 102 -3.40 -4.13 -5.58
C GLY A 102 -4.58 -3.23 -6.01
N PRO A 103 -5.76 -3.36 -5.37
CA PRO A 103 -6.88 -2.43 -5.55
C PRO A 103 -6.49 -0.96 -5.27
N SER A 104 -5.37 -0.74 -4.57
CA SER A 104 -4.85 0.55 -4.17
C SER A 104 -4.11 1.32 -5.28
N ALA A 105 -3.85 0.70 -6.43
CA ALA A 105 -2.71 1.02 -7.30
C ALA A 105 -2.71 2.38 -8.04
N SER A 106 -3.66 3.28 -7.86
CA SER A 106 -3.62 4.57 -8.60
C SER A 106 -4.15 5.77 -7.83
N ARG A 107 -5.32 5.66 -7.18
CA ARG A 107 -5.90 6.79 -6.43
C ARG A 107 -5.56 6.72 -4.94
N THR A 108 -5.76 5.56 -4.32
CA THR A 108 -5.47 5.33 -2.90
C THR A 108 -3.96 5.37 -2.60
N VAL A 109 -3.12 4.86 -3.49
CA VAL A 109 -1.65 4.96 -3.37
C VAL A 109 -1.15 6.38 -3.63
N ALA A 110 -1.78 7.17 -4.51
CA ALA A 110 -1.44 8.58 -4.69
C ALA A 110 -1.87 9.44 -3.48
N GLU A 111 -3.02 9.16 -2.88
CA GLU A 111 -3.47 9.77 -1.62
C GLU A 111 -2.61 9.33 -0.43
N ALA A 112 -2.22 8.05 -0.39
CA ALA A 112 -1.24 7.57 0.58
C ALA A 112 0.12 8.23 0.35
N ALA A 113 0.64 8.31 -0.87
CA ALA A 113 1.91 8.99 -1.19
C ALA A 113 1.91 10.47 -0.77
N ARG A 114 0.76 11.16 -0.87
CA ARG A 114 0.58 12.52 -0.30
C ARG A 114 0.61 12.51 1.23
N ALA A 115 -0.13 11.60 1.87
CA ALA A 115 -0.09 11.42 3.33
C ALA A 115 1.29 10.99 3.85
N LEU A 116 2.10 10.37 2.99
CA LEU A 116 3.48 9.94 3.23
C LEU A 116 4.51 11.04 2.92
N GLY A 117 4.09 12.25 2.53
CA GLY A 117 4.98 13.39 2.28
C GLY A 117 5.79 13.31 0.99
N VAL A 118 5.37 12.49 0.02
CA VAL A 118 6.08 12.27 -1.26
C VAL A 118 5.58 13.22 -2.36
N ALA A 119 4.44 13.89 -2.14
CA ALA A 119 3.88 14.90 -3.04
C ALA A 119 3.20 16.02 -2.23
N ASP A 120 3.94 17.12 -2.02
CA ASP A 120 3.62 18.38 -1.34
C ASP A 120 3.62 18.45 0.21
N ASP A 121 3.94 19.68 0.63
CA ASP A 121 4.60 20.20 1.84
C ASP A 121 3.73 20.20 3.12
N ASP A 122 2.97 19.15 3.41
CA ASP A 122 2.19 19.08 4.66
C ASP A 122 2.99 18.38 5.77
N THR A 123 3.69 19.20 6.58
CA THR A 123 4.46 18.83 7.77
C THR A 123 3.59 18.30 8.92
N GLY A 124 2.89 17.20 8.70
CA GLY A 124 2.34 16.35 9.75
C GLY A 124 3.41 15.42 10.34
N PRO A 125 3.20 14.84 11.54
CA PRO A 125 4.07 13.79 12.04
C PRO A 125 4.07 12.61 11.06
N VAL A 126 5.26 12.21 10.60
CA VAL A 126 5.44 11.07 9.70
C VAL A 126 4.89 9.81 10.38
N ASP A 127 4.00 9.09 9.69
CA ASP A 127 3.45 7.83 10.18
C ASP A 127 4.61 6.85 10.48
N PRO A 128 4.74 6.30 11.70
CA PRO A 128 5.81 5.35 12.02
C PRO A 128 5.89 4.14 11.06
N ALA A 129 4.76 3.71 10.49
CA ALA A 129 4.75 2.66 9.48
C ALA A 129 5.33 3.13 8.14
N ALA A 130 5.09 4.37 7.72
CA ALA A 130 5.72 4.97 6.55
C ALA A 130 7.24 4.94 6.67
N ASP A 131 7.72 5.38 7.83
CA ASP A 131 9.11 5.42 8.21
C ASP A 131 9.77 4.03 8.15
N ARG A 132 9.07 3.01 8.66
CA ARG A 132 9.51 1.60 8.55
C ARG A 132 9.61 1.15 7.10
N ALA A 133 8.59 1.43 6.28
CA ALA A 133 8.57 1.05 4.87
C ALA A 133 9.75 1.67 4.11
N VAL A 134 9.95 2.99 4.26
CA VAL A 134 11.03 3.72 3.59
C VAL A 134 12.39 3.18 3.97
N ARG A 135 12.64 2.95 5.28
CA ARG A 135 13.92 2.38 5.73
C ARG A 135 14.17 0.99 5.15
N ALA A 136 13.16 0.11 5.16
CA ALA A 136 13.32 -1.24 4.63
C ALA A 136 13.60 -1.24 3.11
N LEU A 137 12.92 -0.38 2.34
CA LEU A 137 13.18 -0.23 0.92
C LEU A 137 14.57 0.38 0.64
N ALA A 138 15.00 1.35 1.45
CA ALA A 138 16.31 1.97 1.30
C ALA A 138 17.43 0.97 1.55
N GLU A 139 17.31 0.14 2.58
CA GLU A 139 18.23 -0.97 2.85
C GLU A 139 18.28 -1.97 1.68
N THR A 140 17.12 -2.30 1.11
CA THR A 140 17.02 -3.23 -0.03
C THR A 140 17.63 -2.63 -1.31
N LEU A 141 17.48 -1.33 -1.54
CA LEU A 141 18.11 -0.61 -2.66
C LEU A 141 19.62 -0.51 -2.49
N ALA A 142 20.10 -0.23 -1.28
CA ALA A 142 21.52 -0.24 -0.96
C ALA A 142 22.15 -1.61 -1.26
N ALA A 143 21.54 -2.70 -0.80
CA ALA A 143 21.99 -4.06 -1.12
C ALA A 143 22.01 -4.33 -2.64
N SER A 144 21.03 -3.80 -3.38
CA SER A 144 20.97 -3.91 -4.85
C SER A 144 22.12 -3.19 -5.54
N ARG A 145 22.48 -2.00 -5.04
CA ARG A 145 23.61 -1.20 -5.54
C ARG A 145 24.95 -1.85 -5.21
N ASP A 146 25.12 -2.33 -3.98
CA ASP A 146 26.35 -3.01 -3.53
C ASP A 146 26.60 -4.31 -4.32
N ALA A 147 25.55 -5.00 -4.72
CA ALA A 147 25.62 -6.18 -5.59
C ALA A 147 25.82 -5.86 -7.08
N GLY A 148 25.85 -4.57 -7.46
CA GLY A 148 25.98 -4.14 -8.86
C GLY A 148 24.80 -4.55 -9.74
N LEU A 149 23.59 -4.67 -9.16
CA LEU A 149 22.39 -5.13 -9.88
C LEU A 149 21.59 -3.99 -10.50
N VAL A 150 21.72 -2.78 -9.96
CA VAL A 150 20.99 -1.57 -10.39
C VAL A 150 21.96 -0.43 -10.66
N ARG A 151 21.61 0.47 -11.58
CA ARG A 151 22.43 1.65 -11.85
C ARG A 151 22.58 2.51 -10.57
N PRO A 152 23.76 3.10 -10.34
CA PRO A 152 24.05 3.82 -9.08
C PRO A 152 23.29 5.13 -8.94
N ASP A 153 22.77 5.69 -10.04
CA ASP A 153 21.99 6.92 -10.09
C ASP A 153 20.51 6.73 -9.74
N VAL A 154 20.02 5.47 -9.66
CA VAL A 154 18.61 5.16 -9.38
C VAL A 154 18.34 5.23 -7.89
N ASP A 155 17.50 6.16 -7.44
CA ASP A 155 17.05 6.26 -6.05
C ASP A 155 15.61 5.72 -5.83
N LEU A 156 15.12 5.75 -4.58
CA LEU A 156 13.76 5.31 -4.29
C LEU A 156 12.70 6.23 -4.90
N ALA A 157 12.96 7.54 -4.99
CA ALA A 157 12.02 8.50 -5.53
C ALA A 157 11.77 8.22 -7.02
N ASP A 158 12.79 7.82 -7.77
CA ASP A 158 12.67 7.36 -9.16
C ASP A 158 11.73 6.16 -9.27
N LEU A 159 11.89 5.16 -8.38
CA LEU A 159 11.06 3.95 -8.38
C LEU A 159 9.60 4.25 -8.03
N PHE A 160 9.38 5.13 -7.06
CA PHE A 160 8.03 5.61 -6.72
C PHE A 160 7.42 6.44 -7.85
N LEU A 161 8.20 7.29 -8.53
CA LEU A 161 7.72 8.08 -9.66
C LEU A 161 7.27 7.17 -10.81
N VAL A 162 8.08 6.17 -11.17
CA VAL A 162 7.70 5.16 -12.17
C VAL A 162 6.40 4.47 -11.79
N MET A 163 6.25 4.08 -10.52
CA MET A 163 5.07 3.36 -10.05
C MET A 163 3.81 4.24 -10.08
N VAL A 164 3.89 5.50 -9.63
CA VAL A 164 2.76 6.44 -9.65
C VAL A 164 2.32 6.77 -11.08
N GLN A 165 3.27 6.80 -12.02
CA GLN A 165 3.00 7.03 -13.45
C GLN A 165 2.65 5.74 -14.21
N ALA A 166 2.61 4.59 -13.52
CA ALA A 166 2.27 3.33 -14.16
C ALA A 166 0.82 3.39 -14.69
N PRO A 167 0.58 3.01 -15.95
CA PRO A 167 -0.74 3.10 -16.53
C PRO A 167 -1.79 2.33 -15.73
N ASP A 168 -2.87 2.99 -15.34
CA ASP A 168 -3.91 2.48 -14.45
C ASP A 168 -5.10 1.86 -15.20
N ARG A 169 -5.35 2.32 -16.44
CA ARG A 169 -6.46 1.87 -17.29
C ARG A 169 -6.18 0.63 -18.14
N HIS A 170 -5.00 0.04 -18.01
CA HIS A 170 -4.57 -1.14 -18.78
C HIS A 170 -4.87 -2.44 -18.03
N ARG A 171 -4.91 -3.57 -18.76
CA ARG A 171 -5.16 -4.88 -18.16
C ARG A 171 -4.04 -5.22 -17.16
N PRO A 172 -4.31 -6.01 -16.10
CA PRO A 172 -3.27 -6.40 -15.12
C PRO A 172 -1.97 -6.91 -15.78
N ALA A 173 -2.08 -7.80 -16.77
CA ALA A 173 -0.92 -8.33 -17.48
C ALA A 173 -0.11 -7.26 -18.27
N GLU A 174 -0.77 -6.21 -18.78
CA GLU A 174 -0.11 -5.10 -19.47
C GLU A 174 0.65 -4.22 -18.47
N ARG A 175 0.09 -4.03 -17.27
CA ARG A 175 0.70 -3.29 -16.16
C ARG A 175 1.92 -4.04 -15.60
N ASP A 176 1.80 -5.35 -15.42
CA ASP A 176 2.92 -6.21 -15.03
C ASP A 176 4.06 -6.14 -16.03
N ARG A 177 3.70 -6.19 -17.32
CA ARG A 177 4.69 -6.09 -18.40
C ARG A 177 5.39 -4.74 -18.39
N TYR A 178 4.66 -3.63 -18.17
CA TYR A 178 5.24 -2.30 -18.03
C TYR A 178 6.25 -2.25 -16.87
N MET A 179 5.85 -2.71 -15.67
CA MET A 179 6.71 -2.70 -14.49
C MET A 179 7.97 -3.56 -14.68
N GLN A 180 7.83 -4.74 -15.29
CA GLN A 180 8.96 -5.59 -15.63
C GLN A 180 9.92 -4.95 -16.64
N LEU A 181 9.40 -4.28 -17.66
CA LEU A 181 10.23 -3.60 -18.67
C LEU A 181 11.00 -2.43 -18.06
N VAL A 182 10.36 -1.63 -17.21
CA VAL A 182 11.05 -0.55 -16.50
C VAL A 182 12.12 -1.13 -15.58
N ALA A 183 11.79 -2.15 -14.79
CA ALA A 183 12.75 -2.82 -13.91
C ALA A 183 13.95 -3.40 -14.66
N GLN A 184 13.72 -3.98 -15.86
CA GLN A 184 14.80 -4.47 -16.72
C GLN A 184 15.69 -3.33 -17.22
N GLY A 185 15.12 -2.18 -17.58
CA GLY A 185 15.87 -1.00 -18.03
C GLY A 185 16.69 -0.33 -16.93
N LEU A 186 16.33 -0.52 -15.66
CA LEU A 186 17.07 -0.01 -14.51
C LEU A 186 18.19 -0.95 -14.03
N ARG A 187 18.21 -2.21 -14.48
CA ARG A 187 19.34 -3.11 -14.21
C ARG A 187 20.60 -2.61 -14.90
N LEU A 188 21.74 -2.81 -14.24
CA LEU A 188 23.03 -2.70 -14.93
C LEU A 188 23.09 -3.83 -15.98
N GLY A 189 23.15 -3.43 -17.25
CA GLY A 189 23.39 -4.38 -18.35
C GLY A 189 24.76 -5.03 -18.14
N ARG A 190 24.81 -6.36 -18.20
CA ARG A 190 26.08 -7.06 -18.39
C ARG A 190 26.56 -6.91 -19.82
#